data_AF-F7QHI6-F1
#
_entry.id   AF-F7QHI6-F1
#
_cell.length_a   1.000
_cell.length_b   1.000
_cell.length_c   1.000
_cell.angle_alpha   90.00
_cell.angle_beta   90.00
_cell.angle_gamma   90.00
#
_symmetry.space_group_name_H-M   'P 1'
#
loop_
_entity.id
_entity.type
_entity.pdbx_description
1 polymer ?
#
loop_
_entity_poly.entity_id
_entity_poly.type
_entity_poly.pdbx_seq_one_letter_code
_entity_poly.pdbx_strand_id
1 'polypeptide(L)'
;MTTEKFQFPGSDGQLLAASLDLPEGAPAAYALFAHCFTCGQNVLAAKRIAEGLAKHGIATLRFDFTGIGASEGEFANTTFSSNIADLVLAADHLRKTRQAPSILIGHSLGGAAILAAASLIPEAKCVATVAAPSDPSHVTHWFKEQIPDIREKGELEVSLAGRPFRIKREFLDDIAEHRLTETVAKLHKPLLIFHSPTDNTVGIDNATHLFVAAKHPKSFISLTGADHLLSRKQDATYVADMIAPWATRYLDAPEAAGAVIADPPAGTVVVSETRASKLQKVIAAGRHRILADEPVDVGGMDSGPGPYDFLLGALGACTSMTMRLYAERKAIPLARTTVTLRHSRIHAKDCEDCETKDGMIGRIDRVIAMDGDLDAEQRAKLMEIADKCPVHRTLTSEIKIVTTAKE
;
A
#
# COMPACT_ATOMS: atom_id res chain seq x y z
N MET A 1 -7.78 0.47 -5.45
CA MET A 1 -6.93 -0.73 -5.70
C MET A 1 -7.52 -1.55 -6.84
N THR A 2 -6.70 -1.97 -7.80
CA THR A 2 -7.11 -2.80 -8.95
C THR A 2 -6.28 -4.09 -8.98
N THR A 3 -6.92 -5.23 -9.23
CA THR A 3 -6.23 -6.51 -9.42
C THR A 3 -6.30 -6.90 -10.90
N GLU A 4 -5.14 -7.04 -11.54
CA GLU A 4 -5.03 -7.58 -12.90
C GLU A 4 -4.76 -9.08 -12.84
N LYS A 5 -5.45 -9.87 -13.66
CA LYS A 5 -5.24 -11.31 -13.75
C LYS A 5 -4.67 -11.68 -15.11
N PHE A 6 -3.69 -12.57 -15.12
CA PHE A 6 -3.04 -13.03 -16.35
C PHE A 6 -2.41 -14.40 -16.14
N GLN A 7 -1.82 -14.95 -17.21
CA GLN A 7 -1.06 -16.19 -17.17
C GLN A 7 0.34 -15.99 -17.77
N PHE A 8 1.31 -16.77 -17.31
CA PHE A 8 2.67 -16.81 -17.87
C PHE A 8 3.21 -18.24 -17.87
N PRO A 9 4.14 -18.60 -18.78
CA PRO A 9 4.69 -19.95 -18.84
C PRO A 9 5.58 -20.26 -17.61
N GLY A 10 5.33 -21.40 -16.97
CA GLY A 10 6.15 -21.99 -15.91
C GLY A 10 7.32 -22.83 -16.43
N SER A 11 8.09 -23.42 -15.52
CA SER A 11 9.35 -24.12 -15.84
C SER A 11 9.14 -25.32 -16.76
N ASP A 12 8.00 -26.00 -16.60
CA ASP A 12 7.66 -27.22 -17.31
C ASP A 12 6.73 -26.96 -18.52
N GLY A 13 6.64 -25.69 -18.95
CA GLY A 13 5.86 -25.26 -20.11
C GLY A 13 4.36 -25.06 -19.86
N GLN A 14 3.87 -25.36 -18.65
CA GLN A 14 2.48 -25.14 -18.24
C GLN A 14 2.20 -23.66 -17.99
N LEU A 15 0.95 -23.19 -18.21
CA LEU A 15 0.59 -21.82 -17.88
C LEU A 15 0.27 -21.65 -16.39
N LEU A 16 0.95 -20.69 -15.76
CA LEU A 16 0.76 -20.31 -14.36
C LEU A 16 -0.18 -19.11 -14.25
N ALA A 17 -1.23 -19.24 -13.45
CA ALA A 17 -2.17 -18.17 -13.19
C ALA A 17 -1.63 -17.18 -12.16
N ALA A 18 -1.72 -15.89 -12.49
CA ALA A 18 -1.20 -14.81 -11.67
C ALA A 18 -2.23 -13.70 -11.44
N SER A 19 -2.05 -13.00 -10.33
CA SER A 19 -2.75 -11.77 -9.99
C SER A 19 -1.72 -10.70 -9.60
N LEU A 20 -1.76 -9.55 -10.27
CA LEU A 20 -1.01 -8.36 -9.89
C LEU A 20 -1.95 -7.36 -9.21
N ASP A 21 -1.74 -7.19 -7.91
CA ASP A 21 -2.46 -6.23 -7.08
C ASP A 21 -1.76 -4.87 -7.12
N LEU A 22 -2.44 -3.85 -7.65
CA LEU A 22 -1.90 -2.50 -7.85
C LEU A 22 -2.39 -1.51 -6.78
N PRO A 23 -1.49 -0.64 -6.27
CA PRO A 23 -1.87 0.50 -5.44
C PRO A 23 -2.68 1.53 -6.25
N GLU A 24 -3.22 2.52 -5.55
CA GLU A 24 -3.72 3.73 -6.21
C GLU A 24 -2.55 4.61 -6.63
N GLY A 25 -2.47 4.93 -7.92
CA GLY A 25 -1.33 5.65 -8.51
C GLY A 25 -0.15 4.74 -8.90
N ALA A 26 1.01 5.36 -9.15
CA ALA A 26 2.22 4.65 -9.56
C ALA A 26 2.81 3.84 -8.38
N PRO A 27 3.16 2.55 -8.57
CA PRO A 27 3.79 1.77 -7.51
C PRO A 27 5.16 2.31 -7.12
N ALA A 28 5.39 2.49 -5.81
CA ALA A 28 6.70 2.84 -5.26
C ALA A 28 7.68 1.66 -5.31
N ALA A 29 7.16 0.43 -5.28
CA ALA A 29 7.93 -0.78 -5.46
C ALA A 29 7.03 -1.93 -5.92
N TYR A 30 7.67 -2.98 -6.43
CA TYR A 30 7.03 -4.24 -6.79
C TYR A 30 7.51 -5.35 -5.84
N ALA A 31 6.56 -6.14 -5.36
CA ALA A 31 6.78 -7.32 -4.54
C ALA A 31 6.39 -8.59 -5.31
N LEU A 32 7.18 -9.65 -5.16
CA LEU A 32 6.78 -11.01 -5.55
C LEU A 32 6.41 -11.78 -4.28
N PHE A 33 5.19 -12.33 -4.26
CA PHE A 33 4.67 -13.05 -3.11
C PHE A 33 4.34 -14.51 -3.42
N ALA A 34 5.21 -15.41 -2.95
CA ALA A 34 4.98 -16.85 -2.93
C ALA A 34 4.12 -17.26 -1.72
N HIS A 35 2.85 -17.58 -1.94
CA HIS A 35 1.99 -18.08 -0.87
C HIS A 35 2.22 -19.58 -0.61
N CYS A 36 1.50 -20.14 0.37
CA CYS A 36 1.59 -21.55 0.73
C CYS A 36 1.27 -22.49 -0.45
N PHE A 37 2.02 -23.57 -0.57
CA PHE A 37 2.00 -24.58 -1.65
C PHE A 37 0.75 -25.49 -1.68
N THR A 38 -0.19 -25.32 -0.75
CA THR A 38 -1.47 -26.05 -0.74
C THR A 38 -2.68 -25.11 -0.78
N CYS A 39 -2.38 -23.84 -0.92
CA CYS A 39 -3.27 -22.71 -0.86
C CYS A 39 -3.21 -22.04 -2.22
N GLY A 40 -4.29 -21.96 -2.99
CA GLY A 40 -4.26 -21.14 -4.20
C GLY A 40 -4.05 -19.66 -3.88
N GLN A 41 -3.78 -18.84 -4.89
CA GLN A 41 -3.48 -17.41 -4.79
C GLN A 41 -4.59 -16.63 -4.10
N ASN A 42 -5.81 -17.14 -4.13
CA ASN A 42 -6.98 -16.56 -3.46
C ASN A 42 -7.05 -16.87 -1.95
N VAL A 43 -6.02 -17.46 -1.34
CA VAL A 43 -6.01 -17.62 0.11
C VAL A 43 -6.03 -16.27 0.79
N LEU A 44 -6.92 -16.18 1.78
CA LEU A 44 -7.30 -14.93 2.45
C LEU A 44 -6.08 -14.17 2.97
N ALA A 45 -5.08 -14.87 3.53
CA ALA A 45 -3.85 -14.24 4.00
C ALA A 45 -3.07 -13.55 2.88
N ALA A 46 -2.82 -14.27 1.77
CA ALA A 46 -2.04 -13.74 0.65
C ALA A 46 -2.72 -12.50 0.04
N LYS A 47 -4.04 -12.59 -0.19
CA LYS A 47 -4.84 -11.47 -0.69
C LYS A 47 -4.83 -10.28 0.27
N ARG A 48 -5.06 -10.50 1.57
CA ARG A 48 -5.12 -9.41 2.57
C ARG A 48 -3.77 -8.74 2.79
N ILE A 49 -2.67 -9.48 2.71
CA ILE A 49 -1.32 -8.90 2.78
C ILE A 49 -1.08 -8.05 1.53
N ALA A 50 -1.40 -8.55 0.33
CA ALA A 50 -1.28 -7.77 -0.91
C ALA A 50 -2.16 -6.50 -0.91
N GLU A 51 -3.41 -6.60 -0.43
CA GLU A 51 -4.30 -5.45 -0.20
C GLU A 51 -3.70 -4.44 0.78
N GLY A 52 -3.06 -4.90 1.86
CA GLY A 52 -2.37 -4.05 2.83
C GLY A 52 -1.17 -3.34 2.21
N LEU A 53 -0.31 -4.07 1.48
CA LEU A 53 0.85 -3.52 0.79
C LEU A 53 0.47 -2.49 -0.28
N ALA A 54 -0.63 -2.71 -1.00
CA ALA A 54 -1.16 -1.76 -1.99
C ALA A 54 -1.54 -0.41 -1.34
N LYS A 55 -2.01 -0.38 -0.08
CA LYS A 55 -2.26 0.88 0.65
C LYS A 55 -0.99 1.65 0.97
N HIS A 56 0.16 0.97 1.01
CA HIS A 56 1.48 1.57 1.18
C HIS A 56 2.19 1.83 -0.16
N GLY A 57 1.47 1.78 -1.29
CA GLY A 57 2.05 2.06 -2.61
C GLY A 57 2.85 0.90 -3.20
N ILE A 58 2.78 -0.31 -2.65
CA ILE A 58 3.55 -1.47 -3.13
C ILE A 58 2.65 -2.36 -3.99
N ALA A 59 3.00 -2.52 -5.27
CA ALA A 59 2.35 -3.48 -6.15
C ALA A 59 2.82 -4.90 -5.82
N THR A 60 1.90 -5.86 -5.76
CA THR A 60 2.23 -7.24 -5.34
C THR A 60 1.79 -8.24 -6.39
N LEU A 61 2.75 -8.98 -6.96
CA LEU A 61 2.49 -10.13 -7.82
C LEU A 61 2.31 -11.39 -6.96
N ARG A 62 1.16 -12.03 -7.08
CA ARG A 62 0.86 -13.36 -6.55
C ARG A 62 0.65 -14.31 -7.73
N PHE A 63 1.05 -15.56 -7.61
CA PHE A 63 0.78 -16.57 -8.63
C PHE A 63 0.58 -17.94 -7.99
N ASP A 64 -0.22 -18.75 -8.66
CA ASP A 64 -0.41 -20.17 -8.34
C ASP A 64 0.76 -20.97 -8.90
N PHE A 65 1.44 -21.78 -8.08
CA PHE A 65 2.44 -22.74 -8.58
C PHE A 65 1.79 -23.79 -9.50
N THR A 66 2.61 -24.49 -10.27
CA THR A 66 2.18 -25.57 -11.17
C THR A 66 1.24 -26.56 -10.45
N GLY A 67 0.08 -26.81 -11.06
CA GLY A 67 -0.94 -27.73 -10.52
C GLY A 67 -1.68 -27.25 -9.27
N ILE A 68 -1.59 -25.96 -8.91
CA ILE A 68 -2.37 -25.34 -7.84
C ILE A 68 -3.38 -24.36 -8.45
N GLY A 69 -4.60 -24.31 -7.89
CA GLY A 69 -5.54 -23.24 -8.17
C GLY A 69 -5.95 -23.17 -9.64
N ALA A 70 -5.61 -22.06 -10.32
CA ALA A 70 -5.91 -21.86 -11.74
C ALA A 70 -4.71 -22.09 -12.67
N SER A 71 -3.57 -22.56 -12.13
CA SER A 71 -2.40 -22.96 -12.92
C SER A 71 -2.58 -24.35 -13.51
N GLU A 72 -2.07 -24.53 -14.73
CA GLU A 72 -2.08 -25.81 -15.43
C GLU A 72 -1.08 -26.80 -14.80
N GLY A 73 -1.15 -28.06 -15.24
CA GLY A 73 -0.32 -29.17 -14.75
C GLY A 73 -0.89 -29.90 -13.53
N GLU A 74 -0.12 -30.85 -13.02
CA GLU A 74 -0.44 -31.60 -11.81
C GLU A 74 0.66 -31.37 -10.78
N PHE A 75 0.30 -30.94 -9.57
CA PHE A 75 1.29 -30.66 -8.53
C PHE A 75 2.17 -31.89 -8.26
N ALA A 76 1.58 -33.08 -8.31
CA ALA A 76 2.28 -34.35 -8.09
C ALA A 76 3.54 -34.51 -8.97
N ASN A 77 3.61 -33.84 -10.11
CA ASN A 77 4.74 -33.89 -11.03
C ASN A 77 5.81 -32.82 -10.76
N THR A 78 5.61 -31.96 -9.77
CA THR A 78 6.53 -30.86 -9.43
C THR A 78 7.56 -31.27 -8.38
N THR A 79 8.69 -30.56 -8.35
CA THR A 79 9.73 -30.68 -7.32
C THR A 79 9.91 -29.36 -6.59
N PHE A 80 10.64 -29.33 -5.47
CA PHE A 80 10.95 -28.05 -4.82
C PHE A 80 11.80 -27.16 -5.74
N SER A 81 12.71 -27.75 -6.52
CA SER A 81 13.50 -27.08 -7.54
C SER A 81 12.66 -26.50 -8.69
N SER A 82 11.66 -27.22 -9.22
CA SER A 82 10.78 -26.67 -10.28
C SER A 82 9.96 -25.49 -9.77
N ASN A 83 9.54 -25.55 -8.50
CA ASN A 83 8.84 -24.45 -7.85
C ASN A 83 9.74 -23.20 -7.64
N ILE A 84 11.04 -23.39 -7.35
CA ILE A 84 12.01 -22.29 -7.35
C ILE A 84 12.13 -21.70 -8.76
N ALA A 85 12.15 -22.53 -9.80
CA ALA A 85 12.22 -22.06 -11.19
C ALA A 85 10.96 -21.25 -11.58
N ASP A 86 9.77 -21.69 -11.17
CA ASP A 86 8.51 -20.95 -11.36
C ASP A 86 8.56 -19.56 -10.69
N LEU A 87 9.17 -19.44 -9.50
CA LEU A 87 9.38 -18.15 -8.83
C LEU A 87 10.27 -17.21 -9.62
N VAL A 88 11.36 -17.73 -10.18
CA VAL A 88 12.27 -16.95 -11.02
C VAL A 88 11.54 -16.50 -12.30
N LEU A 89 10.74 -17.37 -12.92
CA LEU A 89 9.93 -17.01 -14.09
C LEU A 89 8.86 -15.95 -13.76
N ALA A 90 8.25 -16.01 -12.58
CA ALA A 90 7.33 -14.96 -12.12
C ALA A 90 8.05 -13.61 -11.96
N ALA A 91 9.25 -13.61 -11.37
CA ALA A 91 10.08 -12.40 -11.26
C ALA A 91 10.50 -11.87 -12.63
N ASP A 92 10.89 -12.75 -13.56
CA ASP A 92 11.24 -12.41 -14.94
C ASP A 92 10.07 -11.82 -15.71
N HIS A 93 8.87 -12.39 -15.54
CA HIS A 93 7.66 -11.87 -16.15
C HIS A 93 7.40 -10.44 -15.65
N LEU A 94 7.45 -10.22 -14.33
CA LEU A 94 7.24 -8.90 -13.74
C LEU A 94 8.31 -7.89 -14.20
N ARG A 95 9.57 -8.32 -14.32
CA ARG A 95 10.67 -7.52 -14.87
C ARG A 95 10.40 -7.08 -16.31
N LYS A 96 9.87 -7.97 -17.15
CA LYS A 96 9.61 -7.69 -18.58
C LYS A 96 8.40 -6.82 -18.81
N THR A 97 7.33 -7.00 -18.03
CA THR A 97 6.05 -6.31 -18.26
C THR A 97 5.89 -5.05 -17.42
N ARG A 98 6.60 -4.95 -16.29
CA ARG A 98 6.51 -3.85 -15.32
C ARG A 98 7.91 -3.44 -14.83
N GLN A 99 8.26 -3.76 -13.60
CA GLN A 99 9.55 -3.52 -12.97
C GLN A 99 9.92 -4.76 -12.14
N ALA A 100 11.21 -5.10 -12.07
CA ALA A 100 11.67 -6.24 -11.30
C ALA A 100 11.25 -6.14 -9.82
N PRO A 101 10.90 -7.26 -9.16
CA PRO A 101 10.50 -7.25 -7.76
C PRO A 101 11.68 -6.82 -6.88
N SER A 102 11.46 -5.74 -6.11
CA SER A 102 12.42 -5.24 -5.12
C SER A 102 12.20 -5.86 -3.74
N ILE A 103 11.03 -6.46 -3.52
CA ILE A 103 10.64 -7.13 -2.28
C ILE A 103 10.26 -8.57 -2.62
N LEU A 104 10.81 -9.53 -1.88
CA LEU A 104 10.38 -10.92 -1.93
C LEU A 104 9.63 -11.27 -0.66
N ILE A 105 8.46 -11.89 -0.80
CA ILE A 105 7.62 -12.27 0.33
C ILE A 105 7.27 -13.74 0.16
N GLY A 106 7.38 -14.51 1.22
CA GLY A 106 6.98 -15.91 1.19
C GLY A 106 6.25 -16.35 2.45
N HIS A 107 5.19 -17.16 2.29
CA HIS A 107 4.41 -17.72 3.39
C HIS A 107 4.48 -19.25 3.42
N SER A 108 4.66 -19.83 4.62
CA SER A 108 4.81 -21.27 4.81
C SER A 108 5.95 -21.83 3.93
N LEU A 109 5.72 -22.92 3.20
CA LEU A 109 6.69 -23.47 2.25
C LEU A 109 7.07 -22.46 1.13
N GLY A 110 6.19 -21.50 0.80
CA GLY A 110 6.50 -20.34 -0.05
C GLY A 110 7.63 -19.47 0.48
N GLY A 111 7.73 -19.37 1.81
CA GLY A 111 8.84 -18.71 2.51
C GLY A 111 10.19 -19.40 2.27
N ALA A 112 10.21 -20.73 2.37
CA ALA A 112 11.41 -21.52 2.07
C ALA A 112 11.81 -21.40 0.59
N ALA A 113 10.83 -21.47 -0.33
CA ALA A 113 11.08 -21.34 -1.76
C ALA A 113 11.61 -19.93 -2.12
N ILE A 114 11.06 -18.86 -1.54
CA ILE A 114 11.56 -17.49 -1.72
C ILE A 114 12.98 -17.31 -1.19
N LEU A 115 13.28 -17.87 -0.01
CA LEU A 115 14.64 -17.83 0.55
C LEU A 115 15.64 -18.57 -0.36
N ALA A 116 15.22 -19.69 -0.96
CA ALA A 116 16.04 -20.43 -1.93
C ALA A 116 16.20 -19.68 -3.27
N ALA A 117 15.14 -19.02 -3.75
CA ALA A 117 15.14 -18.26 -5.01
C ALA A 117 15.83 -16.89 -4.91
N ALA A 118 16.01 -16.34 -3.71
CA ALA A 118 16.39 -14.94 -3.52
C ALA A 118 17.72 -14.53 -4.17
N SER A 119 18.70 -15.44 -4.28
CA SER A 119 19.97 -15.19 -4.96
C SER A 119 19.85 -15.19 -6.49
N LEU A 120 18.81 -15.83 -7.04
CA LEU A 120 18.51 -15.89 -8.47
C LEU A 120 17.72 -14.66 -8.95
N ILE A 121 17.23 -13.83 -8.02
CA ILE A 121 16.51 -12.60 -8.29
C ILE A 121 17.36 -11.42 -7.78
N PRO A 122 18.39 -10.98 -8.53
CA PRO A 122 19.38 -10.03 -8.03
C PRO A 122 18.80 -8.65 -7.67
N GLU A 123 17.70 -8.24 -8.30
CA GLU A 123 17.05 -6.94 -8.07
C GLU A 123 16.36 -6.84 -6.71
N ALA A 124 15.97 -7.97 -6.12
CA ALA A 124 15.33 -7.98 -4.82
C ALA A 124 16.26 -7.42 -3.75
N LYS A 125 15.82 -6.35 -3.09
CA LYS A 125 16.57 -5.61 -2.07
C LYS A 125 16.34 -6.15 -0.66
N CYS A 126 15.22 -6.82 -0.42
CA CYS A 126 14.89 -7.39 0.89
C CYS A 126 13.94 -8.59 0.77
N VAL A 127 13.91 -9.41 1.82
CA VAL A 127 13.09 -10.62 1.90
C VAL A 127 12.28 -10.61 3.19
N ALA A 128 10.99 -10.93 3.09
CA ALA A 128 10.10 -11.15 4.22
C ALA A 128 9.54 -12.57 4.19
N THR A 129 9.51 -13.25 5.33
CA THR A 129 8.95 -14.59 5.47
C THR A 129 7.88 -14.62 6.55
N VAL A 130 6.83 -15.40 6.34
CA VAL A 130 5.72 -15.59 7.27
C VAL A 130 5.54 -17.08 7.52
N ALA A 131 5.69 -17.52 8.76
CA ALA A 131 5.52 -18.93 9.15
C ALA A 131 6.38 -19.91 8.32
N ALA A 132 7.59 -19.50 7.91
CA ALA A 132 8.44 -20.29 7.03
C ALA A 132 9.18 -21.40 7.78
N PRO A 133 9.26 -22.63 7.22
CA PRO A 133 10.12 -23.66 7.77
C PRO A 133 11.60 -23.34 7.49
N SER A 134 12.49 -23.66 8.44
CA SER A 134 13.94 -23.48 8.28
C SER A 134 14.61 -24.60 7.51
N ASP A 135 13.92 -25.74 7.42
CA ASP A 135 14.30 -26.90 6.63
C ASP A 135 13.07 -27.26 5.78
N PRO A 136 13.14 -27.22 4.45
CA PRO A 136 12.06 -27.65 3.57
C PRO A 136 11.60 -29.10 3.88
N SER A 137 12.50 -29.95 4.35
CA SER A 137 12.21 -31.32 4.80
C SER A 137 11.31 -31.36 6.04
N HIS A 138 11.12 -30.24 6.77
CA HIS A 138 10.19 -30.17 7.89
C HIS A 138 8.75 -30.48 7.47
N VAL A 139 8.39 -30.22 6.21
CA VAL A 139 7.10 -30.65 5.64
C VAL A 139 6.95 -32.17 5.70
N THR A 140 8.05 -32.92 5.58
CA THR A 140 8.04 -34.38 5.67
C THR A 140 7.76 -34.92 7.07
N HIS A 141 7.88 -34.09 8.11
CA HIS A 141 7.54 -34.48 9.48
C HIS A 141 6.05 -34.85 9.61
N TRP A 142 5.18 -34.16 8.87
CA TRP A 142 3.73 -34.35 8.88
C TRP A 142 3.26 -35.70 8.33
N PHE A 143 4.11 -36.34 7.52
CA PHE A 143 3.84 -37.64 6.91
C PHE A 143 5.01 -38.60 7.13
N LYS A 144 5.77 -38.43 8.23
CA LYS A 144 6.96 -39.23 8.54
C LYS A 144 6.68 -40.73 8.56
N GLU A 145 5.50 -41.12 9.04
CA GLU A 145 5.04 -42.52 9.06
C GLU A 145 4.76 -43.08 7.67
N GLN A 146 4.48 -42.20 6.71
CA GLN A 146 4.13 -42.52 5.33
C GLN A 146 5.32 -42.40 4.36
N ILE A 147 6.47 -41.88 4.81
CA ILE A 147 7.70 -41.79 4.00
C ILE A 147 8.16 -43.17 3.48
N PRO A 148 8.18 -44.25 4.29
CA PRO A 148 8.54 -45.58 3.78
C PRO A 148 7.63 -46.00 2.63
N ASP A 149 6.32 -45.78 2.78
CA ASP A 149 5.31 -46.07 1.76
C ASP A 149 5.51 -45.25 0.48
N ILE A 150 5.82 -43.94 0.59
CA ILE A 150 6.13 -43.09 -0.58
C ILE A 150 7.40 -43.59 -1.28
N ARG A 151 8.43 -43.98 -0.51
CA ARG A 151 9.69 -44.49 -1.06
C ARG A 151 9.50 -45.84 -1.76
N GLU A 152 8.63 -46.69 -1.25
CA GLU A 152 8.32 -48.02 -1.81
C GLU A 152 7.38 -47.93 -3.02
N LYS A 153 6.28 -47.18 -2.92
CA LYS A 153 5.23 -47.10 -3.95
C LYS A 153 5.51 -46.02 -5.01
N GLY A 154 6.50 -45.16 -4.77
CA GLY A 154 6.88 -44.05 -5.65
C GLY A 154 6.04 -42.77 -5.45
N GLU A 155 4.80 -42.90 -5.00
CA GLU A 155 3.91 -41.77 -4.71
C GLU A 155 2.84 -42.13 -3.65
N LEU A 156 2.36 -41.13 -2.91
CA LEU A 156 1.26 -41.30 -1.96
C LEU A 156 0.42 -40.02 -1.85
N GLU A 157 -0.87 -40.18 -1.56
CA GLU A 157 -1.74 -39.08 -1.15
C GLU A 157 -1.61 -38.84 0.36
N VAL A 158 -1.26 -37.61 0.74
CA VAL A 158 -1.15 -37.11 2.11
C VAL A 158 -2.08 -35.93 2.32
N SER A 159 -2.39 -35.58 3.57
CA SER A 159 -3.19 -34.38 3.89
C SER A 159 -2.32 -33.30 4.51
N LEU A 160 -2.31 -32.11 3.92
CA LEU A 160 -1.64 -30.93 4.49
C LEU A 160 -2.66 -29.81 4.69
N ALA A 161 -2.76 -29.31 5.93
CA ALA A 161 -3.74 -28.28 6.33
C ALA A 161 -5.20 -28.63 5.93
N GLY A 162 -5.55 -29.92 5.97
CA GLY A 162 -6.91 -30.42 5.68
C GLY A 162 -7.21 -30.64 4.20
N ARG A 163 -6.23 -30.59 3.31
CA ARG A 163 -6.39 -30.85 1.87
C ARG A 163 -5.59 -32.07 1.41
N PRO A 164 -6.20 -33.00 0.65
CA PRO A 164 -5.50 -34.14 0.09
C PRO A 164 -4.54 -33.69 -1.01
N PHE A 165 -3.39 -34.36 -1.08
CA PHE A 165 -2.29 -33.94 -1.92
C PHE A 165 -1.37 -35.11 -2.25
N ARG A 166 -1.01 -35.26 -3.53
CA ARG A 166 -0.16 -36.38 -3.96
C ARG A 166 1.30 -35.95 -3.99
N ILE A 167 2.15 -36.64 -3.22
CA ILE A 167 3.59 -36.40 -3.15
C ILE A 167 4.31 -37.59 -3.77
N LYS A 168 5.25 -37.30 -4.67
CA LYS A 168 6.14 -38.28 -5.28
C LYS A 168 7.46 -38.38 -4.52
N ARG A 169 8.13 -39.52 -4.64
CA ARG A 169 9.47 -39.74 -4.07
C ARG A 169 10.47 -38.68 -4.57
N GLU A 170 10.40 -38.29 -5.83
CA GLU A 170 11.29 -37.30 -6.44
C GLU A 170 11.21 -35.94 -5.72
N PHE A 171 10.03 -35.55 -5.23
CA PHE A 171 9.87 -34.34 -4.41
C PHE A 171 10.59 -34.47 -3.06
N LEU A 172 10.54 -35.65 -2.42
CA LEU A 172 11.20 -35.90 -1.14
C LEU A 172 12.72 -35.93 -1.24
N ASP A 173 13.23 -36.48 -2.33
CA ASP A 173 14.67 -36.53 -2.54
C ASP A 173 15.21 -35.14 -2.93
N ASP A 174 14.51 -34.41 -3.81
CA ASP A 174 14.85 -33.04 -4.19
C ASP A 174 14.81 -32.08 -2.98
N ILE A 175 13.73 -32.09 -2.19
CA ILE A 175 13.60 -31.18 -1.03
C ILE A 175 14.67 -31.41 0.04
N ALA A 176 15.17 -32.64 0.18
CA ALA A 176 16.23 -33.00 1.13
C ALA A 176 17.62 -32.51 0.72
N GLU A 177 17.84 -32.23 -0.58
CA GLU A 177 19.10 -31.66 -1.07
C GLU A 177 19.22 -30.16 -0.76
N HIS A 178 18.10 -29.47 -0.52
CA HIS A 178 18.07 -28.04 -0.27
C HIS A 178 18.41 -27.67 1.18
N ARG A 179 19.66 -27.29 1.41
CA ARG A 179 20.14 -26.79 2.72
C ARG A 179 19.82 -25.32 2.94
N LEU A 180 18.56 -25.04 3.27
CA LEU A 180 18.05 -23.67 3.36
C LEU A 180 18.82 -22.78 4.35
N THR A 181 19.27 -23.30 5.50
CA THR A 181 20.07 -22.53 6.47
C THR A 181 21.42 -22.09 5.89
N GLU A 182 22.05 -22.90 5.04
CA GLU A 182 23.28 -22.51 4.35
C GLU A 182 23.01 -21.41 3.30
N THR A 183 21.88 -21.50 2.60
CA THR A 183 21.42 -20.45 1.67
C THR A 183 21.16 -19.13 2.40
N VAL A 184 20.47 -19.19 3.53
CA VAL A 184 20.16 -18.01 4.37
C VAL A 184 21.43 -17.35 4.91
N ALA A 185 22.46 -18.14 5.28
CA ALA A 185 23.76 -17.62 5.73
C ALA A 185 24.53 -16.85 4.63
N LYS A 186 24.20 -17.10 3.36
CA LYS A 186 24.76 -16.46 2.16
C LYS A 186 23.76 -15.53 1.46
N LEU A 187 22.61 -15.23 2.09
CA LEU A 187 21.53 -14.46 1.46
C LEU A 187 21.96 -13.05 1.05
N HIS A 188 22.80 -12.39 1.86
CA HIS A 188 23.29 -11.02 1.64
C HIS A 188 22.20 -9.97 1.37
N LYS A 189 20.97 -10.24 1.84
CA LYS A 189 19.82 -9.33 1.76
C LYS A 189 19.17 -9.20 3.13
N PRO A 190 18.68 -8.01 3.51
CA PRO A 190 17.84 -7.81 4.69
C PRO A 190 16.73 -8.85 4.77
N LEU A 191 16.59 -9.48 5.94
CA LEU A 191 15.59 -10.52 6.19
C LEU A 191 14.65 -10.13 7.34
N LEU A 192 13.35 -10.13 7.08
CA LEU A 192 12.30 -9.99 8.08
C LEU A 192 11.57 -11.33 8.25
N ILE A 193 11.49 -11.82 9.48
CA ILE A 193 10.85 -13.09 9.81
C ILE A 193 9.63 -12.81 10.69
N PHE A 194 8.46 -13.23 10.23
CA PHE A 194 7.23 -13.25 11.01
C PHE A 194 6.89 -14.68 11.38
N HIS A 195 6.61 -14.93 12.65
CA HIS A 195 6.23 -16.27 13.08
C HIS A 195 5.42 -16.23 14.37
N SER A 196 4.41 -17.08 14.46
CA SER A 196 3.58 -17.18 15.67
C SER A 196 4.20 -18.19 16.65
N PRO A 197 4.35 -17.84 17.95
CA PRO A 197 4.76 -18.79 18.98
C PRO A 197 3.71 -19.88 19.22
N THR A 198 2.47 -19.69 18.75
CA THR A 198 1.36 -20.64 18.83
C THR A 198 1.05 -21.29 17.48
N ASP A 199 1.99 -21.26 16.52
CA ASP A 199 1.88 -21.98 15.26
C ASP A 199 2.02 -23.48 15.49
N ASN A 200 0.93 -24.22 15.28
CA ASN A 200 0.88 -25.67 15.45
C ASN A 200 1.25 -26.46 14.17
N THR A 201 1.62 -25.78 13.08
CA THR A 201 1.95 -26.39 11.78
C THR A 201 3.42 -26.24 11.44
N VAL A 202 4.01 -25.08 11.72
CA VAL A 202 5.45 -24.88 11.62
C VAL A 202 5.89 -24.24 12.91
N GLY A 203 6.53 -25.01 13.79
CA GLY A 203 6.90 -24.52 15.11
C GLY A 203 7.84 -23.32 15.06
N ILE A 204 7.75 -22.45 16.07
CA ILE A 204 8.52 -21.20 16.22
C ILE A 204 10.04 -21.39 16.15
N ASP A 205 10.54 -22.58 16.47
CA ASP A 205 11.96 -22.93 16.38
C ASP A 205 12.51 -22.77 14.96
N ASN A 206 11.67 -22.92 13.93
CA ASN A 206 12.06 -22.65 12.54
C ASN A 206 12.45 -21.19 12.34
N ALA A 207 11.69 -20.24 12.90
CA ALA A 207 12.06 -18.83 12.87
C ALA A 207 13.38 -18.57 13.60
N THR A 208 13.60 -19.25 14.73
CA THR A 208 14.87 -19.16 15.48
C THR A 208 16.04 -19.66 14.62
N HIS A 209 15.91 -20.80 13.97
CA HIS A 209 16.97 -21.34 13.09
C HIS A 209 17.27 -20.42 11.91
N LEU A 210 16.24 -19.89 11.24
CA LEU A 210 16.39 -18.92 10.16
C LEU A 210 17.07 -17.64 10.66
N PHE A 211 16.64 -17.12 11.81
CA PHE A 211 17.20 -15.91 12.40
C PHE A 211 18.66 -16.10 12.81
N VAL A 212 19.03 -17.24 13.40
CA VAL A 212 20.41 -17.54 13.78
C VAL A 212 21.30 -17.69 12.54
N ALA A 213 20.82 -18.40 11.51
CA ALA A 213 21.56 -18.61 10.26
C ALA A 213 21.79 -17.30 9.48
N ALA A 214 20.82 -16.38 9.48
CA ALA A 214 20.91 -15.13 8.75
C ALA A 214 22.01 -14.20 9.31
N LYS A 215 22.64 -13.42 8.43
CA LYS A 215 23.49 -12.29 8.82
C LYS A 215 22.68 -11.00 8.91
N HIS A 216 23.21 -9.97 9.56
CA HIS A 216 22.55 -8.66 9.58
C HIS A 216 22.55 -8.01 8.18
N PRO A 217 21.53 -7.21 7.83
CA PRO A 217 20.35 -6.87 8.64
C PRO A 217 19.31 -8.00 8.72
N LYS A 218 18.87 -8.34 9.94
CA LYS A 218 17.85 -9.34 10.19
C LYS A 218 16.91 -8.89 11.30
N SER A 219 15.63 -9.20 11.16
CA SER A 219 14.57 -8.77 12.06
C SER A 219 13.58 -9.91 12.29
N PHE A 220 13.00 -9.96 13.48
CA PHE A 220 11.96 -10.93 13.85
C PHE A 220 10.77 -10.20 14.48
N ILE A 221 9.56 -10.58 14.07
CA ILE A 221 8.29 -10.08 14.61
C ILE A 221 7.43 -11.29 15.01
N SER A 222 7.09 -11.36 16.29
CA SER A 222 6.19 -12.39 16.82
C SER A 222 4.74 -12.11 16.42
N LEU A 223 4.04 -13.14 15.94
CA LEU A 223 2.61 -13.09 15.61
C LEU A 223 1.77 -13.81 16.69
N THR A 224 1.96 -13.45 17.95
CA THR A 224 1.33 -14.12 19.10
C THR A 224 -0.19 -14.27 18.92
N GLY A 225 -0.68 -15.50 18.96
CA GLY A 225 -2.11 -15.83 18.84
C GLY A 225 -2.63 -15.86 17.40
N ALA A 226 -1.81 -15.61 16.39
CA ALA A 226 -2.15 -15.91 15.00
C ALA A 226 -1.97 -17.42 14.73
N ASP A 227 -2.83 -17.97 13.88
CA ASP A 227 -2.66 -19.33 13.35
C ASP A 227 -1.73 -19.34 12.14
N HIS A 228 -1.34 -20.54 11.69
CA HIS A 228 -0.42 -20.72 10.56
C HIS A 228 -0.87 -20.02 9.28
N LEU A 229 -2.18 -19.95 9.03
CA LEU A 229 -2.76 -19.43 7.79
C LEU A 229 -3.24 -17.97 7.91
N LEU A 230 -2.94 -17.28 9.02
CA LEU A 230 -3.42 -15.92 9.32
C LEU A 230 -4.92 -15.75 9.03
N SER A 231 -5.75 -16.65 9.56
CA SER A 231 -7.19 -16.69 9.28
C SER A 231 -7.90 -15.38 9.66
N ARG A 232 -7.43 -14.69 10.71
CA ARG A 232 -7.94 -13.40 11.16
C ARG A 232 -7.40 -12.27 10.29
N LYS A 233 -8.30 -11.40 9.82
CA LYS A 233 -7.96 -10.27 8.94
C LYS A 233 -6.88 -9.36 9.56
N GLN A 234 -6.99 -9.10 10.86
CA GLN A 234 -6.08 -8.22 11.59
C GLN A 234 -4.62 -8.71 11.53
N ASP A 235 -4.37 -10.02 11.56
CA ASP A 235 -3.01 -10.56 11.57
C ASP A 235 -2.35 -10.38 10.20
N ALA A 236 -3.08 -10.65 9.12
CA ALA A 236 -2.62 -10.41 7.75
C ALA A 236 -2.40 -8.91 7.46
N THR A 237 -3.28 -8.03 7.95
CA THR A 237 -3.10 -6.58 7.85
C THR A 237 -1.88 -6.12 8.64
N TYR A 238 -1.70 -6.60 9.87
CA TYR A 238 -0.52 -6.29 10.68
C TYR A 238 0.79 -6.68 10.00
N VAL A 239 0.86 -7.87 9.38
CA VAL A 239 2.03 -8.30 8.60
C VAL A 239 2.34 -7.32 7.48
N ALA A 240 1.34 -6.90 6.69
CA ALA A 240 1.54 -5.91 5.62
C ALA A 240 2.01 -4.55 6.16
N ASP A 241 1.39 -4.07 7.24
CA ASP A 241 1.71 -2.80 7.89
C ASP A 241 3.10 -2.79 8.54
N MET A 242 3.68 -3.96 8.80
CA MET A 242 5.07 -4.10 9.25
C MET A 242 6.06 -4.25 8.08
N ILE A 243 5.71 -5.04 7.05
CA ILE A 243 6.57 -5.24 5.86
C ILE A 243 6.82 -3.93 5.14
N ALA A 244 5.77 -3.15 4.86
CA ALA A 244 5.87 -1.95 4.03
C ALA A 244 6.88 -0.91 4.58
N PRO A 245 6.71 -0.36 5.81
CA PRO A 245 7.66 0.62 6.34
C PRO A 245 9.03 -0.01 6.60
N TRP A 246 9.13 -1.28 7.01
CA TRP A 246 10.43 -1.94 7.15
C TRP A 246 11.19 -2.01 5.82
N ALA A 247 10.51 -2.35 4.73
CA ALA A 247 11.10 -2.46 3.41
C ALA A 247 11.63 -1.10 2.89
N THR A 248 10.94 0.01 3.17
CA THR A 248 11.37 1.36 2.71
C THR A 248 12.79 1.74 3.16
N ARG A 249 13.32 1.12 4.21
CA ARG A 249 14.71 1.35 4.65
C ARG A 249 15.76 0.84 3.66
N TYR A 250 15.39 -0.13 2.81
CA TYR A 250 16.27 -0.86 1.90
C TYR A 250 15.94 -0.66 0.43
N LEU A 251 14.71 -0.23 0.15
CA LEU A 251 14.35 0.20 -1.19
C LEU A 251 15.14 1.45 -1.55
N ASP A 252 15.53 1.55 -2.81
CA ASP A 252 16.01 2.81 -3.34
C ASP A 252 14.89 3.82 -3.07
N ALA A 253 15.25 5.00 -2.52
CA ALA A 253 14.25 6.03 -2.26
C ALA A 253 13.42 6.16 -3.52
N PRO A 254 12.07 6.08 -3.45
CA PRO A 254 11.27 6.25 -4.65
C PRO A 254 11.80 7.52 -5.29
N GLU A 255 12.30 7.42 -6.52
CA GLU A 255 12.41 8.59 -7.37
C GLU A 255 11.01 9.17 -7.27
N ALA A 256 10.85 10.25 -6.51
CA ALA A 256 9.55 10.79 -6.22
C ALA A 256 8.94 11.08 -7.59
N ALA A 257 8.05 10.20 -8.03
CA ALA A 257 7.25 10.36 -9.22
C ALA A 257 6.26 11.47 -8.86
N GLY A 258 6.76 12.69 -8.88
CA GLY A 258 6.16 13.85 -8.28
C GLY A 258 7.26 14.88 -8.14
N ALA A 259 7.37 15.73 -9.16
CA ALA A 259 8.33 16.82 -9.27
C ALA A 259 8.72 17.35 -7.88
N VAL A 260 10.00 17.24 -7.52
CA VAL A 260 10.55 17.91 -6.34
C VAL A 260 10.42 19.41 -6.60
N ILE A 261 9.27 19.98 -6.26
CA ILE A 261 9.12 21.42 -6.23
C ILE A 261 10.00 21.86 -5.07
N ALA A 262 11.10 22.54 -5.40
CA ALA A 262 11.94 23.20 -4.41
C ALA A 262 11.09 24.13 -3.55
N ASP A 263 11.48 24.34 -2.30
CA ASP A 263 10.74 25.26 -1.43
C ASP A 263 10.62 26.63 -2.10
N PRO A 264 9.40 27.10 -2.37
CA PRO A 264 9.21 28.37 -3.03
C PRO A 264 9.65 29.50 -2.08
N PRO A 265 10.15 30.62 -2.61
CA PRO A 265 10.48 31.80 -1.80
C PRO A 265 9.34 32.19 -0.86
N ALA A 266 9.68 32.82 0.27
CA ALA A 266 8.69 33.24 1.25
C ALA A 266 7.60 34.11 0.61
N GLY A 267 6.33 33.79 0.89
CA GLY A 267 5.18 34.49 0.31
C GLY A 267 4.80 34.07 -1.11
N THR A 268 5.45 33.04 -1.67
CA THR A 268 5.09 32.51 -3.00
C THR A 268 4.50 31.10 -2.91
N VAL A 269 3.59 30.82 -3.83
CA VAL A 269 2.97 29.51 -4.02
C VAL A 269 3.36 29.02 -5.42
N VAL A 270 3.85 27.79 -5.52
CA VAL A 270 4.19 27.16 -6.80
C VAL A 270 3.26 25.97 -6.99
N VAL A 271 2.64 25.89 -8.17
CA VAL A 271 1.78 24.78 -8.57
C VAL A 271 2.42 24.09 -9.77
N SER A 272 2.56 22.77 -9.71
CA SER A 272 3.08 21.98 -10.82
C SER A 272 2.29 20.71 -11.01
N GLU A 273 2.37 20.13 -12.21
CA GLU A 273 1.74 18.85 -12.51
C GLU A 273 2.52 17.72 -11.86
N THR A 274 1.81 16.75 -11.28
CA THR A 274 2.45 15.53 -10.74
C THR A 274 2.73 14.50 -11.83
N ARG A 275 2.04 14.61 -12.98
CA ARG A 275 1.97 13.62 -14.07
C ARG A 275 1.32 12.29 -13.69
N ALA A 276 0.75 12.17 -12.49
CA ALA A 276 0.00 10.98 -12.11
C ALA A 276 -1.40 10.96 -12.75
N SER A 277 -1.97 12.13 -13.06
CA SER A 277 -3.17 12.27 -13.90
C SER A 277 -3.14 13.57 -14.70
N LYS A 278 -4.15 13.76 -15.55
CA LYS A 278 -4.32 14.98 -16.34
C LYS A 278 -4.52 16.22 -15.44
N LEU A 279 -5.25 16.06 -14.34
CA LEU A 279 -5.70 17.18 -13.51
C LEU A 279 -5.01 17.26 -12.14
N GLN A 280 -4.30 16.22 -11.70
CA GLN A 280 -3.60 16.26 -10.42
C GLN A 280 -2.41 17.23 -10.47
N LYS A 281 -2.39 18.15 -9.51
CA LYS A 281 -1.32 19.12 -9.27
C LYS A 281 -0.79 18.96 -7.84
N VAL A 282 0.47 19.34 -7.65
CA VAL A 282 1.06 19.56 -6.33
C VAL A 282 1.20 21.07 -6.11
N ILE A 283 0.69 21.54 -4.99
CA ILE A 283 0.80 22.92 -4.50
C ILE A 283 1.90 22.95 -3.43
N ALA A 284 2.94 23.74 -3.68
CA ALA A 284 3.97 24.06 -2.71
C ALA A 284 3.73 25.44 -2.12
N ALA A 285 3.55 25.51 -0.80
CA ALA A 285 3.42 26.75 -0.02
C ALA A 285 4.42 26.71 1.14
N GLY A 286 5.59 27.33 0.94
CA GLY A 286 6.76 27.12 1.81
C GLY A 286 7.11 25.62 1.89
N ARG A 287 7.23 25.08 3.10
CA ARG A 287 7.54 23.65 3.32
C ARG A 287 6.34 22.70 3.12
N HIS A 288 5.14 23.23 2.94
CA HIS A 288 3.94 22.41 2.84
C HIS A 288 3.75 21.93 1.40
N ARG A 289 3.31 20.67 1.25
CA ARG A 289 2.95 20.06 -0.04
C ARG A 289 1.53 19.56 0.07
N ILE A 290 0.69 20.01 -0.85
CA ILE A 290 -0.74 19.69 -0.86
C ILE A 290 -1.10 19.25 -2.27
N LEU A 291 -1.87 18.17 -2.41
CA LEU A 291 -2.42 17.77 -3.70
C LEU A 291 -3.68 18.57 -4.00
N ALA A 292 -3.80 19.03 -5.23
CA ALA A 292 -5.04 19.53 -5.80
C ALA A 292 -5.42 18.60 -6.95
N ASP A 293 -6.68 18.19 -6.99
CA ASP A 293 -7.16 17.29 -8.02
C ASP A 293 -8.64 17.54 -8.27
N GLU A 294 -9.16 16.93 -9.32
CA GLU A 294 -10.58 16.95 -9.65
C GLU A 294 -11.17 15.54 -9.53
N PRO A 295 -12.50 15.42 -9.47
CA PRO A 295 -13.15 14.12 -9.49
C PRO A 295 -12.84 13.29 -10.75
N VAL A 296 -13.04 11.98 -10.64
CA VAL A 296 -12.71 11.02 -11.71
C VAL A 296 -13.50 11.26 -13.00
N ASP A 297 -14.75 11.72 -12.89
CA ASP A 297 -15.67 11.93 -14.03
C ASP A 297 -15.22 13.07 -14.97
N VAL A 298 -14.43 14.02 -14.48
CA VAL A 298 -13.84 15.12 -15.27
C VAL A 298 -12.37 14.88 -15.61
N GLY A 299 -11.81 13.72 -15.25
CA GLY A 299 -10.46 13.29 -15.63
C GLY A 299 -9.37 13.53 -14.57
N GLY A 300 -9.75 13.75 -13.32
CA GLY A 300 -8.83 13.69 -12.18
C GLY A 300 -8.82 12.30 -11.53
N MET A 301 -8.24 12.19 -10.33
CA MET A 301 -8.21 10.96 -9.53
C MET A 301 -8.91 11.09 -8.18
N ASP A 302 -9.57 12.22 -7.90
CA ASP A 302 -10.18 12.50 -6.58
C ASP A 302 -9.18 12.36 -5.41
N SER A 303 -7.91 12.66 -5.69
CA SER A 303 -6.79 12.45 -4.76
C SER A 303 -6.49 13.64 -3.84
N GLY A 304 -7.20 14.75 -4.04
CA GLY A 304 -7.08 15.99 -3.28
C GLY A 304 -8.24 16.94 -3.59
N PRO A 305 -8.39 18.03 -2.82
CA PRO A 305 -9.47 19.00 -3.02
C PRO A 305 -9.40 19.68 -4.38
N GLY A 306 -10.56 20.12 -4.89
CA GLY A 306 -10.64 20.93 -6.11
C GLY A 306 -10.20 22.39 -5.86
N PRO A 307 -9.94 23.17 -6.93
CA PRO A 307 -9.54 24.58 -6.81
C PRO A 307 -10.54 25.44 -6.01
N TYR A 308 -11.84 25.21 -6.17
CA TYR A 308 -12.85 25.94 -5.39
C TYR A 308 -12.85 25.53 -3.92
N ASP A 309 -12.52 24.28 -3.59
CA ASP A 309 -12.40 23.86 -2.18
C ASP A 309 -11.24 24.57 -1.49
N PHE A 310 -10.13 24.82 -2.20
CA PHE A 310 -9.04 25.65 -1.69
C PHE A 310 -9.47 27.10 -1.44
N LEU A 311 -10.24 27.67 -2.37
CA LEU A 311 -10.76 29.03 -2.22
C LEU A 311 -11.69 29.15 -1.01
N LEU A 312 -12.64 28.22 -0.86
CA LEU A 312 -13.56 28.16 0.27
C LEU A 312 -12.80 27.88 1.58
N GLY A 313 -11.84 26.96 1.55
CA GLY A 313 -10.97 26.66 2.69
C GLY A 313 -10.19 27.89 3.16
N ALA A 314 -9.63 28.67 2.23
CA ALA A 314 -8.92 29.92 2.54
C ALA A 314 -9.84 30.95 3.20
N LEU A 315 -11.05 31.16 2.67
CA LEU A 315 -12.03 32.07 3.25
C LEU A 315 -12.50 31.61 4.63
N GLY A 316 -12.82 30.33 4.79
CA GLY A 316 -13.28 29.73 6.04
C GLY A 316 -12.24 29.79 7.15
N ALA A 317 -10.99 29.42 6.83
CA ALA A 317 -9.87 29.50 7.74
C ALA A 317 -9.61 30.94 8.19
N CYS A 318 -9.52 31.89 7.24
CA CYS A 318 -9.29 33.30 7.55
C CYS A 318 -10.40 33.91 8.41
N THR A 319 -11.67 33.55 8.13
CA THR A 319 -12.85 33.96 8.92
C THR A 319 -12.72 33.46 10.36
N SER A 320 -12.51 32.15 10.55
CA SER A 320 -12.40 31.53 11.87
C SER A 320 -11.24 32.11 12.69
N MET A 321 -10.06 32.28 12.07
CA MET A 321 -8.89 32.89 12.71
C MET A 321 -9.16 34.33 13.15
N THR A 322 -9.82 35.14 12.30
CA THR A 322 -10.13 36.54 12.62
C THR A 322 -11.10 36.66 13.79
N MET A 323 -12.13 35.81 13.81
CA MET A 323 -13.08 35.75 14.93
C MET A 323 -12.38 35.33 16.24
N ARG A 324 -11.50 34.33 16.19
CA ARG A 324 -10.70 33.87 17.34
C ARG A 324 -9.85 35.00 17.92
N LEU A 325 -9.08 35.67 17.07
CA LEU A 325 -8.20 36.78 17.49
C LEU A 325 -9.00 37.92 18.13
N TYR A 326 -10.17 38.25 17.59
CA TYR A 326 -11.04 39.27 18.16
C TYR A 326 -11.61 38.84 19.52
N ALA A 327 -12.10 37.60 19.62
CA ALA A 327 -12.65 37.07 20.86
C ALA A 327 -11.62 37.11 21.99
N GLU A 328 -10.39 36.66 21.73
CA GLU A 328 -9.29 36.73 22.70
C GLU A 328 -8.98 38.16 23.13
N ARG A 329 -8.86 39.09 22.16
CA ARG A 329 -8.58 40.50 22.45
C ARG A 329 -9.67 41.17 23.31
N LYS A 330 -10.91 40.71 23.19
CA LYS A 330 -12.07 41.25 23.92
C LYS A 330 -12.48 40.38 25.12
N ALA A 331 -11.71 39.34 25.44
CA ALA A 331 -12.03 38.37 26.48
C ALA A 331 -13.45 37.77 26.34
N ILE A 332 -13.90 37.56 25.10
CA ILE A 332 -15.18 36.92 24.78
C ILE A 332 -15.00 35.39 24.87
N PRO A 333 -15.86 34.66 25.60
CA PRO A 333 -15.70 33.23 25.88
C PRO A 333 -16.14 32.34 24.69
N LEU A 334 -15.59 32.60 23.50
CA LEU A 334 -15.79 31.78 22.30
C LEU A 334 -14.99 30.47 22.45
N ALA A 335 -15.66 29.33 22.52
CA ALA A 335 -15.01 28.03 22.64
C ALA A 335 -14.59 27.48 21.28
N ARG A 336 -15.49 27.46 20.28
CA ARG A 336 -15.22 26.93 18.94
C ARG A 336 -16.00 27.69 17.88
N THR A 337 -15.40 27.82 16.70
CA THR A 337 -16.06 28.31 15.48
C THR A 337 -16.00 27.23 14.41
N THR A 338 -17.15 26.91 13.81
CA THR A 338 -17.25 26.05 12.64
C THR A 338 -17.80 26.87 11.48
N VAL A 339 -17.10 26.90 10.35
CA VAL A 339 -17.49 27.66 9.16
C VAL A 339 -17.76 26.68 8.03
N THR A 340 -19.02 26.61 7.58
CA THR A 340 -19.45 25.80 6.44
C THR A 340 -19.66 26.71 5.24
N LEU A 341 -19.05 26.35 4.12
CA LEU A 341 -19.02 27.16 2.91
C LEU A 341 -19.49 26.35 1.71
N ARG A 342 -20.22 26.99 0.80
CA ARG A 342 -20.64 26.40 -0.47
C ARG A 342 -20.49 27.41 -1.59
N HIS A 343 -19.89 26.99 -2.70
CA HIS A 343 -19.86 27.77 -3.94
C HIS A 343 -21.00 27.33 -4.87
N SER A 344 -21.66 28.29 -5.51
CA SER A 344 -22.66 28.07 -6.55
C SER A 344 -22.62 29.19 -7.59
N ARG A 345 -23.23 28.98 -8.76
CA ARG A 345 -23.46 30.04 -9.75
C ARG A 345 -24.95 30.37 -9.77
N ILE A 346 -25.28 31.64 -9.67
CA ILE A 346 -26.68 32.13 -9.74
C ILE A 346 -26.81 33.19 -10.84
N HIS A 347 -28.03 33.43 -11.31
CA HIS A 347 -28.26 34.55 -12.23
C HIS A 347 -28.14 35.88 -11.48
N ALA A 348 -27.52 36.87 -12.11
CA ALA A 348 -27.36 38.22 -11.56
C ALA A 348 -28.71 38.86 -11.16
N LYS A 349 -29.78 38.50 -11.87
CA LYS A 349 -31.16 38.95 -11.59
C LYS A 349 -31.73 38.38 -10.29
N ASP A 350 -31.21 37.25 -9.81
CA ASP A 350 -31.64 36.60 -8.58
C ASP A 350 -30.83 37.07 -7.36
N CYS A 351 -29.93 38.04 -7.54
CA CYS A 351 -29.18 38.68 -6.47
C CYS A 351 -29.56 40.16 -6.35
N GLU A 352 -30.45 40.45 -5.39
CA GLU A 352 -30.96 41.81 -5.14
C GLU A 352 -29.81 42.78 -4.81
N ASP A 353 -28.84 42.33 -4.01
CA ASP A 353 -27.73 43.14 -3.48
C ASP A 353 -26.47 43.17 -4.37
N CYS A 354 -26.49 42.54 -5.55
CA CYS A 354 -25.32 42.51 -6.43
C CYS A 354 -25.25 43.73 -7.36
N GLU A 355 -24.04 44.29 -7.56
CA GLU A 355 -23.81 45.40 -8.50
C GLU A 355 -23.97 44.98 -9.97
N THR A 356 -23.58 43.75 -10.29
CA THR A 356 -23.77 43.17 -11.63
C THR A 356 -25.24 42.74 -11.78
N LYS A 357 -25.93 43.25 -12.80
CA LYS A 357 -27.37 43.01 -13.02
C LYS A 357 -27.69 42.06 -14.18
N ASP A 358 -26.69 41.68 -14.99
CA ASP A 358 -26.84 40.73 -16.11
C ASP A 358 -25.76 39.63 -16.08
N GLY A 359 -26.12 38.42 -16.51
CA GLY A 359 -25.21 37.26 -16.56
C GLY A 359 -25.29 36.32 -15.35
N MET A 360 -24.27 35.48 -15.18
CA MET A 360 -24.13 34.55 -14.05
C MET A 360 -23.05 35.05 -13.10
N ILE A 361 -23.36 35.13 -11.82
CA ILE A 361 -22.42 35.52 -10.76
C ILE A 361 -22.07 34.30 -9.89
N GLY A 362 -20.85 34.30 -9.34
CA GLY A 362 -20.45 33.34 -8.32
C GLY A 362 -21.04 33.76 -6.98
N ARG A 363 -21.65 32.80 -6.26
CA ARG A 363 -22.18 32.99 -4.91
C ARG A 363 -21.46 32.03 -3.97
N ILE A 364 -21.00 32.58 -2.85
CA ILE A 364 -20.45 31.80 -1.74
C ILE A 364 -21.38 31.95 -0.54
N ASP A 365 -22.05 30.87 -0.16
CA ASP A 365 -22.86 30.81 1.05
C ASP A 365 -21.98 30.41 2.23
N ARG A 366 -22.03 31.19 3.31
CA ARG A 366 -21.27 30.95 4.54
C ARG A 366 -22.20 30.81 5.74
N VAL A 367 -22.14 29.66 6.41
CA VAL A 367 -22.85 29.40 7.67
C VAL A 367 -21.82 29.26 8.78
N ILE A 368 -22.01 30.01 9.87
CA ILE A 368 -21.07 30.03 11.01
C ILE A 368 -21.79 29.56 12.27
N ALA A 369 -21.29 28.47 12.85
CA ALA A 369 -21.69 28.01 14.17
C ALA A 369 -20.66 28.47 15.22
N MET A 370 -21.15 28.97 16.36
CA MET A 370 -20.34 29.49 17.47
C MET A 370 -20.73 28.79 18.77
N ASP A 371 -19.80 28.00 19.30
CA ASP A 371 -19.90 27.36 20.60
C ASP A 371 -19.23 28.24 21.66
N GLY A 372 -19.86 28.43 22.81
CA GLY A 372 -19.37 29.24 23.93
C GLY A 372 -20.50 29.90 24.72
N ASP A 373 -20.17 30.40 25.91
CA ASP A 373 -21.11 31.14 26.77
C ASP A 373 -21.24 32.59 26.29
N LEU A 374 -21.84 32.74 25.09
CA LEU A 374 -21.90 34.00 24.38
C LEU A 374 -23.28 34.64 24.50
N ASP A 375 -23.32 35.88 24.98
CA ASP A 375 -24.52 36.70 24.94
C ASP A 375 -24.87 37.15 23.50
N ALA A 376 -26.06 37.74 23.33
CA ALA A 376 -26.54 38.16 22.02
C ALA A 376 -25.68 39.26 21.37
N GLU A 377 -25.12 40.17 22.17
CA GLU A 377 -24.28 41.27 21.68
C GLU A 377 -22.93 40.73 21.19
N GLN A 378 -22.31 39.84 21.95
CA GLN A 378 -21.08 39.14 21.58
C GLN A 378 -21.26 38.33 20.30
N ARG A 379 -22.38 37.59 20.17
CA ARG A 379 -22.70 36.83 18.94
C ARG A 379 -22.85 37.75 17.73
N ALA A 380 -23.62 38.84 17.86
CA ALA A 380 -23.80 39.80 16.79
C ALA A 380 -22.46 40.44 16.38
N LYS A 381 -21.62 40.80 17.37
CA LYS A 381 -20.32 41.38 17.11
C LYS A 381 -19.36 40.42 16.42
N LEU A 382 -19.34 39.15 16.83
CA LEU A 382 -18.53 38.13 16.18
C LEU A 382 -18.95 37.88 14.72
N MET A 383 -20.25 37.92 14.43
CA MET A 383 -20.75 37.87 13.04
C MET A 383 -20.27 39.06 12.21
N GLU A 384 -20.31 40.28 12.74
CA GLU A 384 -19.75 41.46 12.05
C GLU A 384 -18.24 41.32 11.79
N ILE A 385 -17.50 40.71 12.71
CA ILE A 385 -16.06 40.47 12.56
C ILE A 385 -15.76 39.40 11.50
N ALA A 386 -16.67 38.44 11.28
CA ALA A 386 -16.51 37.41 10.27
C ALA A 386 -16.36 37.98 8.85
N ASP A 387 -16.97 39.14 8.57
CA ASP A 387 -16.87 39.86 7.28
C ASP A 387 -15.63 40.76 7.16
N LYS A 388 -14.79 40.83 8.20
CA LYS A 388 -13.60 41.69 8.22
C LYS A 388 -12.29 40.93 8.04
N CYS A 389 -12.35 39.63 7.76
CA CYS A 389 -11.16 38.83 7.56
C CYS A 389 -10.43 39.25 6.25
N PRO A 390 -9.07 39.24 6.22
CA PRO A 390 -8.31 39.65 5.05
C PRO A 390 -8.75 39.00 3.73
N VAL A 391 -9.03 37.69 3.74
CA VAL A 391 -9.46 36.97 2.51
C VAL A 391 -10.84 37.43 2.05
N HIS A 392 -11.79 37.67 2.96
CA HIS A 392 -13.09 38.25 2.60
C HIS A 392 -12.89 39.60 1.92
N ARG A 393 -12.10 40.49 2.53
CA ARG A 393 -11.82 41.82 1.96
C ARG A 393 -11.20 41.75 0.58
N THR A 394 -10.28 40.80 0.35
CA THR A 394 -9.71 40.56 -0.97
C THR A 394 -10.80 40.17 -1.98
N LEU A 395 -11.67 39.22 -1.64
CA LEU A 395 -12.75 38.75 -2.53
C LEU A 395 -13.80 39.80 -2.85
N THR A 396 -14.00 40.79 -1.98
CA THR A 396 -14.95 41.89 -2.18
C THR A 396 -14.28 43.18 -2.66
N SER A 397 -13.02 43.13 -3.08
CA SER A 397 -12.24 44.28 -3.57
C SER A 397 -11.79 44.07 -5.01
N GLU A 398 -11.36 45.16 -5.66
CA GLU A 398 -10.74 45.06 -6.97
C GLU A 398 -9.38 44.35 -6.86
N ILE A 399 -9.21 43.22 -7.57
CA ILE A 399 -7.97 42.46 -7.64
C ILE A 399 -7.43 42.53 -9.06
N LYS A 400 -6.18 42.99 -9.21
CA LYS A 400 -5.44 42.93 -10.48
C LYS A 400 -4.58 41.68 -10.56
N ILE A 401 -4.92 40.76 -11.46
CA ILE A 401 -4.10 39.58 -11.76
C ILE A 401 -3.21 39.91 -12.97
N VAL A 402 -1.89 39.80 -12.80
CA VAL A 402 -0.90 40.07 -13.85
C VAL A 402 -0.29 38.75 -14.31
N THR A 403 -0.34 38.48 -15.62
CA THR A 403 0.19 37.25 -16.22
C THR A 403 1.44 37.57 -17.03
N THR A 404 2.54 36.87 -16.74
CA THR A 404 3.81 36.96 -17.48
C THR A 404 4.30 35.57 -17.85
N ALA A 405 4.74 35.37 -19.09
CA ALA A 405 5.43 34.15 -19.47
C ALA A 405 6.88 34.17 -18.95
N LYS A 406 7.38 33.02 -18.51
CA LYS A 406 8.80 32.82 -18.22
C LYS A 406 9.43 32.26 -19.49
N GLU A 407 10.34 33.02 -20.10
CA GLU A 407 11.13 32.59 -21.27
C GLU A 407 12.11 31.47 -20.94
#